data_AF-A0AAN5I0J7-F1
#
_entry.id   AF-A0AAN5I0J7-F1
#
_cell.length_a   1.000
_cell.length_b   1.000
_cell.length_c   1.000
_cell.angle_alpha   90.00
_cell.angle_beta   90.00
_cell.angle_gamma   90.00
#
_symmetry.space_group_name_H-M   'P 1'
#
loop_
_entity.id
_entity.type
_entity.pdbx_description
1 polymer ?
#
loop_
_entity_poly.entity_id
_entity_poly.type
_entity_poly.pdbx_seq_one_letter_code
_entity_poly.pdbx_strand_id
1 'polypeptide(L)'
;LSSLSMLCTGSDFSSPHPLDYDDCLQADVDVRENGKWRKREVSIYRQRRLRDSVLVIRKKKGGPIEREFALDSLCGIMMEMKEGVRFPLLISFPRDIVRIGFKLIDSIPRWKGFIERICGQSTVISSLTLEHTPFLPSFSTLGHAASLLVIGSRFTIIDHNREEVVHSAPLTHLEMVTAIDNSLWISFDDLRKNPDEYFSLESKSAREILKYFAELRRERALRFKMLPYKTSCSSRGTA
;
A
#
# COMPACT_ATOMS: atom_id res chain seq x y z
N LEU A 1 -0.02 -9.58 31.96
CA LEU A 1 0.70 -9.96 30.72
C LEU A 1 -0.35 -10.46 29.75
N SER A 2 -0.68 -9.87 28.60
CA SER A 2 -0.13 -8.75 27.84
C SER A 2 -1.11 -8.47 26.69
N SER A 3 -1.31 -7.18 26.35
CA SER A 3 -1.57 -6.69 25.00
C SER A 3 -2.86 -7.16 24.27
N LEU A 4 -4.00 -6.56 24.61
CA LEU A 4 -5.09 -6.34 23.65
C LEU A 4 -4.66 -5.19 22.72
N SER A 5 -4.35 -5.54 21.48
CA SER A 5 -3.92 -4.64 20.41
C SER A 5 -4.97 -3.58 20.12
N MET A 6 -4.51 -2.32 20.04
CA MET A 6 -5.24 -1.17 19.54
C MET A 6 -5.86 -1.47 18.18
N LEU A 7 -7.15 -1.81 18.18
CA LEU A 7 -8.02 -1.51 17.05
C LEU A 7 -8.31 -0.02 17.14
N CYS A 8 -7.66 0.75 16.28
CA CYS A 8 -7.84 2.19 16.18
C CYS A 8 -9.33 2.50 16.03
N THR A 9 -9.90 3.12 17.06
CA THR A 9 -11.19 3.77 17.03
C THR A 9 -11.20 4.87 15.97
N GLY A 10 -12.30 4.95 15.22
CA GLY A 10 -12.45 5.75 13.99
C GLY A 10 -11.75 7.10 14.00
N SER A 11 -10.92 7.32 12.98
CA SER A 11 -10.40 8.62 12.66
C SER A 11 -11.16 9.18 11.46
N ASP A 12 -11.66 10.40 11.61
CA ASP A 12 -12.10 11.27 10.53
C ASP A 12 -11.26 11.06 9.26
N PHE A 13 -11.91 10.67 8.16
CA PHE A 13 -11.30 10.71 6.84
C PHE A 13 -11.06 12.18 6.47
N SER A 14 -10.00 12.77 7.01
CA SER A 14 -9.54 14.09 6.61
C SER A 14 -9.30 14.04 5.10
N SER A 15 -9.99 14.93 4.38
CA SER A 15 -9.80 15.08 2.95
C SER A 15 -8.35 15.46 2.69
N PRO A 16 -7.71 14.96 1.61
CA PRO A 16 -6.37 15.39 1.25
C PRO A 16 -6.30 16.92 1.18
N HIS A 17 -5.40 17.50 1.96
CA HIS A 17 -5.18 18.94 1.99
C HIS A 17 -3.99 19.27 1.09
N PRO A 18 -4.18 20.10 0.05
CA PRO A 18 -3.08 20.47 -0.82
C PRO A 18 -2.01 21.21 0.01
N LEU A 19 -0.74 20.93 -0.27
CA LEU A 19 0.37 21.67 0.34
C LEU A 19 0.28 23.16 0.01
N ASP A 20 0.62 24.01 0.97
CA ASP A 20 0.96 25.39 0.67
C ASP A 20 2.29 25.45 -0.10
N TYR A 21 2.51 26.49 -0.90
CA TYR A 21 3.74 26.59 -1.73
C TYR A 21 5.02 26.65 -0.91
N ASP A 22 4.93 27.14 0.32
CA ASP A 22 6.05 27.29 1.23
C ASP A 22 6.25 26.04 2.12
N ASP A 23 5.29 25.10 2.11
CA ASP A 23 5.43 23.84 2.82
C ASP A 23 6.35 22.89 2.03
N CYS A 24 7.53 22.62 2.60
CA CYS A 24 8.49 21.66 2.07
C CYS A 24 8.96 20.71 3.18
N LEU A 25 9.02 19.42 2.88
CA LEU A 25 9.70 18.42 3.70
C LEU A 25 10.99 18.01 3.00
N GLN A 26 12.14 18.27 3.61
CA GLN A 26 13.45 18.01 3.01
C GLN A 26 14.42 17.44 4.03
N ALA A 27 15.16 16.40 3.65
CA ALA A 27 16.22 15.84 4.48
C ALA A 27 17.28 15.09 3.65
N ASP A 28 18.50 15.03 4.20
CA ASP A 28 19.53 14.08 3.75
C ASP A 28 19.28 12.72 4.42
N VAL A 29 18.95 11.72 3.61
CA VAL A 29 18.49 10.39 4.03
C VAL A 29 19.22 9.31 3.23
N ASP A 30 19.14 8.06 3.68
CA ASP A 30 19.59 6.93 2.87
C ASP A 30 18.44 6.46 1.98
N VAL A 31 18.64 6.31 0.67
CA VAL A 31 17.66 5.73 -0.26
C VAL A 31 18.18 4.37 -0.73
N ARG A 32 17.31 3.37 -0.80
CA ARG A 32 17.69 2.03 -1.31
C ARG A 32 17.72 2.06 -2.83
N GLU A 33 18.86 1.71 -3.40
CA GLU A 33 19.11 1.69 -4.84
C GLU A 33 19.93 0.44 -5.19
N ASN A 34 19.40 -0.41 -6.07
CA ASN A 34 20.04 -1.67 -6.49
C ASN A 34 20.50 -2.51 -5.28
N GLY A 35 19.61 -2.68 -4.30
CA GLY A 35 19.87 -3.41 -3.05
C GLY A 35 20.82 -2.72 -2.06
N LYS A 36 21.34 -1.51 -2.36
CA LYS A 36 22.29 -0.79 -1.50
C LYS A 36 21.74 0.54 -1.03
N TRP A 37 22.01 0.88 0.23
CA TRP A 37 21.66 2.19 0.79
C TRP A 37 22.64 3.25 0.33
N ARG A 38 22.12 4.35 -0.23
CA ARG A 38 22.91 5.48 -0.72
C ARG A 38 22.39 6.78 -0.14
N LYS A 39 23.30 7.63 0.35
CA LYS A 39 22.92 8.97 0.80
C LYS A 39 22.37 9.77 -0.38
N ARG A 40 21.21 10.37 -0.16
CA ARG A 40 20.50 11.25 -1.11
C ARG A 40 19.85 12.38 -0.33
N GLU A 41 19.65 13.49 -1.01
CA GLU A 41 18.70 14.49 -0.55
C GLU A 41 17.33 14.09 -1.11
N VAL A 42 16.34 13.99 -0.23
CA VAL A 42 14.94 13.80 -0.63
C VAL A 42 14.14 15.00 -0.19
N SER A 43 13.29 15.50 -1.08
CA SER A 43 12.40 16.63 -0.80
C SER A 43 11.01 16.37 -1.34
N ILE A 44 9.98 16.77 -0.59
CA ILE A 44 8.59 16.84 -1.03
C ILE A 44 8.16 18.30 -0.98
N TYR A 45 7.67 18.82 -2.10
CA TYR A 45 7.19 20.20 -2.21
C TYR A 45 6.10 20.31 -3.27
N ARG A 46 5.37 21.42 -3.27
CA ARG A 46 4.41 21.75 -4.34
C ARG A 46 5.07 22.61 -5.41
N GLN A 47 5.01 22.20 -6.67
CA GLN A 47 5.55 23.01 -7.75
C GLN A 47 4.70 24.26 -7.98
N ARG A 48 5.29 25.45 -8.17
CA ARG A 48 4.50 26.68 -8.38
C ARG A 48 3.57 26.64 -9.59
N ARG A 49 3.95 25.89 -10.63
CA ARG A 49 3.23 25.83 -11.91
C ARG A 49 2.19 24.70 -11.98
N LEU A 50 2.34 23.66 -11.16
CA LEU A 50 1.43 22.52 -11.12
C LEU A 50 0.68 22.54 -9.78
N ARG A 51 -0.57 22.07 -9.75
CA ARG A 51 -1.26 21.98 -8.46
C ARG A 51 -0.76 20.81 -7.61
N ASP A 52 0.11 19.98 -8.17
CA ASP A 52 0.50 18.69 -7.60
C ASP A 52 1.79 18.77 -6.82
N SER A 53 1.81 17.99 -5.74
CA SER A 53 2.96 17.81 -4.89
C SER A 53 3.87 16.75 -5.50
N VAL A 54 5.18 16.96 -5.42
CA VAL A 54 6.18 16.06 -6.03
C VAL A 54 7.20 15.61 -4.99
N LEU A 55 7.56 14.33 -5.04
CA LEU A 55 8.71 13.77 -4.35
C LEU A 55 9.90 13.78 -5.29
N VAL A 56 11.00 14.37 -4.83
CA VAL A 56 12.22 14.57 -5.62
C VAL A 56 13.42 13.99 -4.88
N ILE A 57 14.29 13.29 -5.63
CA ILE A 57 15.52 12.69 -5.14
C ILE A 57 16.71 13.31 -5.88
N ARG A 58 17.71 13.77 -5.13
CA ARG A 58 18.95 14.37 -5.65
C ARG A 58 20.17 13.64 -5.07
N LYS A 59 21.27 13.55 -5.85
CA LYS A 59 22.55 12.96 -5.39
C LYS A 59 23.09 13.63 -4.13
N LYS A 60 22.92 14.95 -4.03
CA LYS A 60 23.43 15.81 -2.97
C LYS A 60 22.54 17.03 -2.84
N LYS A 61 22.64 17.69 -1.68
CA LYS A 61 21.91 18.91 -1.36
C LYS A 61 22.01 19.97 -2.45
N GLY A 62 20.86 20.39 -2.99
CA GLY A 62 20.78 21.41 -4.05
C GLY A 62 21.35 20.98 -5.41
N GLY A 63 21.66 19.69 -5.58
CA GLY A 63 22.12 19.14 -6.86
C GLY A 63 21.01 19.01 -7.90
N PRO A 64 21.35 18.51 -9.11
CA PRO A 64 20.34 18.20 -10.12
C PRO A 64 19.39 17.10 -9.64
N ILE A 65 18.15 17.17 -10.09
CA ILE A 65 17.12 16.15 -9.85
C ILE A 65 17.51 14.87 -10.59
N GLU A 66 17.57 13.75 -9.87
CA GLU A 66 17.78 12.42 -10.48
C GLU A 66 16.46 11.72 -10.79
N ARG A 67 15.52 11.78 -9.84
CA ARG A 67 14.21 11.14 -9.92
C ARG A 67 13.16 12.07 -9.35
N GLU A 68 12.00 12.05 -9.97
CA GLU A 68 10.84 12.84 -9.60
C GLU A 68 9.59 11.99 -9.72
N PHE A 69 8.72 12.08 -8.71
CA PHE A 69 7.49 11.32 -8.63
C PHE A 69 6.35 12.25 -8.22
N ALA A 70 5.27 12.24 -9.00
CA ALA A 70 4.08 13.01 -8.68
C ALA A 70 3.27 12.27 -7.60
N LEU A 71 2.94 12.97 -6.51
CA LEU A 71 2.25 12.37 -5.36
C LEU A 71 0.76 12.10 -5.60
N ASP A 72 0.18 12.66 -6.66
CA ASP A 72 -1.16 12.29 -7.15
C ASP A 72 -1.21 10.84 -7.66
N SER A 73 -0.08 10.31 -8.14
CA SER A 73 0.09 8.94 -8.60
C SER A 73 0.49 7.95 -7.48
N LEU A 74 0.59 8.42 -6.24
CA LEU A 74 0.99 7.60 -5.10
C LEU A 74 0.05 6.38 -4.94
N CYS A 75 0.65 5.20 -4.91
CA CYS A 75 -0.04 3.91 -4.80
C CYS A 75 -0.07 3.38 -3.37
N GLY A 76 0.84 3.81 -2.51
CA GLY A 76 0.82 3.46 -1.10
C GLY A 76 2.05 3.92 -0.35
N ILE A 77 1.94 3.91 0.98
CA ILE A 77 3.04 4.23 1.90
C ILE A 77 2.99 3.27 3.08
N MET A 78 4.13 2.69 3.44
CA MET A 78 4.24 1.65 4.45
C MET A 78 5.54 1.78 5.23
N MET A 79 5.47 1.55 6.54
CA MET A 79 6.65 1.38 7.38
C MET A 79 7.13 -0.07 7.27
N GLU A 80 8.40 -0.29 6.94
CA GLU A 80 8.97 -1.63 6.87
C GLU A 80 9.72 -1.99 8.16
N MET A 81 10.04 -3.28 8.31
CA MET A 81 10.93 -3.73 9.38
C MET A 81 12.31 -3.08 9.26
N LYS A 82 12.95 -2.87 10.41
CA LYS A 82 14.30 -2.29 10.50
C LYS A 82 15.30 -3.11 9.69
N GLU A 83 16.10 -2.44 8.86
CA GLU A 83 17.17 -3.05 8.06
C GLU A 83 18.53 -2.48 8.49
N GLY A 84 19.33 -3.31 9.18
CA GLY A 84 20.59 -2.87 9.76
C GLY A 84 20.39 -1.73 10.77
N VAL A 85 20.88 -0.52 10.48
CA VAL A 85 20.71 0.68 11.32
C VAL A 85 19.60 1.63 10.83
N ARG A 86 18.84 1.22 9.81
CA ARG A 86 17.86 2.07 9.13
C ARG A 86 16.45 1.61 9.44
N PHE A 87 15.57 2.58 9.62
CA PHE A 87 14.13 2.36 9.68
C PHE A 87 13.54 2.79 8.33
N PRO A 88 13.14 1.84 7.46
CA PRO A 88 12.68 2.17 6.12
C PRO A 88 11.21 2.61 6.08
N LEU A 89 10.96 3.62 5.25
CA LEU A 89 9.64 4.03 4.78
C LEU A 89 9.56 3.70 3.28
N LEU A 90 8.67 2.78 2.94
CA LEU A 90 8.34 2.42 1.57
C LEU A 90 7.30 3.40 1.03
N ILE A 91 7.56 3.95 -0.15
CA ILE A 91 6.66 4.82 -0.91
C ILE A 91 6.51 4.20 -2.30
N SER A 92 5.29 3.80 -2.64
CA SER A 92 4.97 3.06 -3.86
C SER A 92 4.29 3.97 -4.88
N PHE A 93 4.75 3.86 -6.12
CA PHE A 93 4.17 4.44 -7.33
C PHE A 93 3.89 3.31 -8.34
N PRO A 94 3.14 3.55 -9.43
CA PRO A 94 2.68 2.46 -10.30
C PRO A 94 3.80 1.60 -10.91
N ARG A 95 5.00 2.15 -11.09
CA ARG A 95 6.16 1.47 -11.69
C ARG A 95 7.39 1.46 -10.81
N ASP A 96 7.32 2.07 -9.64
CA ASP A 96 8.49 2.34 -8.82
C ASP A 96 8.16 2.17 -7.34
N ILE A 97 9.12 1.60 -6.59
CA ILE A 97 9.09 1.59 -5.14
C ILE A 97 10.32 2.34 -4.64
N VAL A 98 10.08 3.43 -3.92
CA VAL A 98 11.12 4.23 -3.27
C VAL A 98 11.17 3.84 -1.81
N ARG A 99 12.33 3.35 -1.34
CA ARG A 99 12.58 3.08 0.08
C ARG A 99 13.50 4.14 0.66
N ILE A 100 13.00 4.88 1.64
CA ILE A 100 13.74 5.91 2.36
C ILE A 100 14.10 5.38 3.75
N GLY A 101 15.37 5.20 4.02
CA GLY A 101 15.92 4.73 5.28
C GLY A 101 16.31 5.89 6.20
N PHE A 102 15.65 5.97 7.35
CA PHE A 102 15.96 6.93 8.40
C PHE A 102 16.83 6.31 9.49
N LYS A 103 17.69 7.12 10.12
CA LYS A 103 18.47 6.68 11.30
C LYS A 103 17.67 6.74 12.60
N LEU A 104 16.66 7.59 12.65
CA LEU A 104 15.80 7.80 13.81
C LEU A 104 14.39 7.33 13.45
N ILE A 105 13.82 6.46 14.29
CA ILE A 105 12.47 5.91 14.07
C ILE A 105 11.40 7.01 14.02
N ASP A 106 11.55 8.06 14.84
CA ASP A 106 10.62 9.20 14.91
C ASP A 106 10.55 10.02 13.62
N SER A 107 11.52 9.87 12.72
CA SER A 107 11.45 10.49 11.39
C SER A 107 10.37 9.85 10.53
N ILE A 108 10.06 8.56 10.73
CA ILE A 108 9.09 7.86 9.91
C ILE A 108 7.66 8.40 10.12
N PRO A 109 7.11 8.49 11.35
CA PRO A 109 5.77 9.05 11.55
C PRO A 109 5.65 10.48 11.00
N ARG A 110 6.70 11.29 11.12
CA ARG A 110 6.72 12.65 10.55
C ARG A 110 6.61 12.65 9.03
N TRP A 111 7.42 11.84 8.34
CA TRP A 111 7.39 11.75 6.88
C TRP A 111 6.09 11.12 6.37
N LYS A 112 5.65 10.03 7.01
CA LYS A 112 4.40 9.36 6.70
C LYS A 112 3.20 10.30 6.88
N GLY A 113 3.09 10.96 8.04
CA GLY A 113 2.00 11.90 8.32
C GLY A 113 1.98 13.10 7.36
N PHE A 114 3.15 13.60 6.96
CA PHE A 114 3.24 14.66 5.95
C PHE A 114 2.71 14.21 4.59
N ILE A 115 3.07 13.01 4.14
CA ILE A 115 2.58 12.44 2.87
C ILE A 115 1.08 12.15 2.94
N GLU A 116 0.60 11.58 4.05
CA GLU A 116 -0.81 11.26 4.25
C GLU A 116 -1.69 12.51 4.33
N ARG A 117 -1.15 13.64 4.81
CA ARG A 117 -1.85 14.93 4.75
C ARG A 117 -2.15 15.35 3.30
N ILE A 118 -1.26 15.00 2.37
CA ILE A 118 -1.34 15.35 0.94
C ILE A 118 -2.23 14.37 0.19
N CYS A 119 -2.02 13.08 0.40
CA CYS A 119 -2.59 12.01 -0.42
C CYS A 119 -3.78 11.30 0.24
N GLY A 120 -4.08 11.64 1.50
CA GLY A 120 -5.02 10.91 2.35
C GLY A 120 -4.33 9.82 3.17
N GLN A 121 -5.03 9.33 4.19
CA GLN A 121 -4.54 8.28 5.07
C GLN A 121 -4.27 6.97 4.31
N SER A 122 -3.16 6.32 4.66
CA SER A 122 -2.76 5.01 4.15
C SER A 122 -3.13 3.92 5.16
N THR A 123 -3.96 2.98 4.74
CA THR A 123 -4.18 1.73 5.45
C THR A 123 -3.29 0.66 4.85
N VAL A 124 -2.53 -0.04 5.69
CA VAL A 124 -1.68 -1.15 5.28
C VAL A 124 -2.20 -2.43 5.93
N ILE A 125 -2.43 -3.45 5.11
CA ILE A 125 -2.73 -4.81 5.54
C ILE A 125 -1.51 -5.66 5.18
N SER A 126 -0.72 -5.98 6.20
CA SER A 126 0.49 -6.78 6.08
C SER A 126 0.27 -8.24 6.47
N SER A 127 1.34 -9.05 6.44
CA SER A 127 1.32 -10.46 6.82
C SER A 127 0.42 -11.30 5.91
N LEU A 128 0.52 -11.04 4.61
CA LEU A 128 -0.17 -11.79 3.57
C LEU A 128 0.85 -12.59 2.77
N THR A 129 0.41 -13.71 2.22
CA THR A 129 1.20 -14.50 1.29
C THR A 129 0.47 -14.57 -0.04
N LEU A 130 1.12 -14.26 -1.15
CA LEU A 130 0.53 -14.46 -2.48
C LEU A 130 0.44 -15.97 -2.76
N GLU A 131 -0.79 -16.45 -2.97
CA GLU A 131 -1.05 -17.82 -3.41
C GLU A 131 -1.30 -17.88 -4.92
N HIS A 132 -1.96 -16.86 -5.46
CA HIS A 132 -2.32 -16.79 -6.87
C HIS A 132 -2.34 -15.33 -7.34
N THR A 133 -1.85 -15.11 -8.57
CA THR A 133 -1.99 -13.85 -9.30
C THR A 133 -2.52 -14.14 -10.70
N PRO A 134 -3.36 -13.28 -11.28
CA PRO A 134 -3.93 -13.49 -12.61
C PRO A 134 -2.90 -13.31 -13.74
N PHE A 135 -1.83 -12.55 -13.48
CA PHE A 135 -0.87 -12.14 -14.51
C PHE A 135 0.33 -13.07 -14.65
N LEU A 136 0.57 -13.93 -13.65
CA LEU A 136 1.75 -14.77 -13.59
C LEU A 136 1.39 -16.18 -13.12
N PRO A 137 2.06 -17.21 -13.65
CA PRO A 137 1.77 -18.57 -13.25
C PRO A 137 2.11 -18.79 -11.77
N SER A 138 1.28 -19.55 -11.05
CA SER A 138 1.35 -19.65 -9.58
C SER A 138 2.74 -20.03 -9.04
N PHE A 139 3.53 -20.84 -9.77
CA PHE A 139 4.89 -21.21 -9.35
C PHE A 139 5.85 -20.02 -9.20
N SER A 140 5.56 -18.87 -9.83
CA SER A 140 6.42 -17.69 -9.82
C SER A 140 6.14 -16.70 -8.69
N THR A 141 5.01 -16.87 -7.98
CA THR A 141 4.56 -15.95 -6.92
C THR A 141 4.09 -16.67 -5.65
N LEU A 142 3.92 -17.99 -5.68
CA LEU A 142 3.47 -18.80 -4.54
C LEU A 142 4.43 -18.65 -3.36
N GLY A 143 3.91 -18.25 -2.21
CA GLY A 143 4.70 -18.11 -0.99
C GLY A 143 5.35 -16.73 -0.83
N HIS A 144 5.18 -15.81 -1.78
CA HIS A 144 5.77 -14.48 -1.68
C HIS A 144 5.06 -13.65 -0.60
N ALA A 145 5.83 -12.96 0.23
CA ALA A 145 5.26 -12.04 1.20
C ALA A 145 4.64 -10.84 0.46
N ALA A 146 3.44 -10.45 0.86
CA ALA A 146 2.70 -9.38 0.23
C ALA A 146 2.05 -8.43 1.23
N SER A 147 1.62 -7.29 0.72
CA SER A 147 0.80 -6.35 1.47
C SER A 147 -0.23 -5.68 0.58
N LEU A 148 -1.39 -5.41 1.16
CA LEU A 148 -2.40 -4.56 0.54
C LEU A 148 -2.27 -3.15 1.11
N LEU A 149 -2.37 -2.16 0.25
CA LEU A 149 -2.34 -0.75 0.63
C LEU A 149 -3.60 -0.08 0.07
N VAL A 150 -4.24 0.70 0.93
CA VAL A 150 -5.36 1.57 0.56
C VAL A 150 -4.98 2.99 0.92
N ILE A 151 -4.82 3.86 -0.06
CA ILE A 151 -4.55 5.29 0.14
C ILE A 151 -5.44 6.13 -0.75
N GLY A 152 -6.12 7.13 -0.17
CA GLY A 152 -7.15 7.86 -0.90
C GLY A 152 -8.13 6.87 -1.53
N SER A 153 -8.46 7.03 -2.82
CA SER A 153 -9.35 6.13 -3.56
C SER A 153 -8.64 4.95 -4.26
N ARG A 154 -7.36 4.69 -3.95
CA ARG A 154 -6.53 3.70 -4.65
C ARG A 154 -6.26 2.48 -3.79
N PHE A 155 -6.28 1.32 -4.44
CA PHE A 155 -5.93 0.02 -3.89
C PHE A 155 -4.67 -0.51 -4.58
N THR A 156 -3.76 -1.09 -3.82
CA THR A 156 -2.47 -1.57 -4.33
C THR A 156 -2.08 -2.88 -3.67
N ILE A 157 -1.55 -3.82 -4.46
CA ILE A 157 -0.91 -5.06 -4.00
C ILE A 157 0.59 -4.95 -4.27
N ILE A 158 1.41 -5.13 -3.24
CA ILE A 158 2.87 -5.17 -3.34
C ILE A 158 3.35 -6.60 -3.10
N ASP A 159 4.27 -7.06 -3.94
CA ASP A 159 5.09 -8.25 -3.72
C ASP A 159 6.44 -7.81 -3.16
N HIS A 160 6.71 -8.19 -1.91
CA HIS A 160 7.94 -7.79 -1.21
C HIS A 160 9.16 -8.57 -1.67
N ASN A 161 8.98 -9.79 -2.20
CA ASN A 161 10.08 -10.61 -2.69
C ASN A 161 10.60 -10.05 -4.02
N ARG A 162 9.69 -9.62 -4.90
CA ARG A 162 10.02 -9.01 -6.20
C ARG A 162 10.26 -7.50 -6.13
N GLU A 163 9.99 -6.90 -4.97
CA GLU A 163 10.09 -5.46 -4.73
C GLU A 163 9.28 -4.63 -5.76
N GLU A 164 8.08 -5.08 -6.11
CA GLU A 164 7.26 -4.45 -7.14
C GLU A 164 5.79 -4.29 -6.73
N VAL A 165 5.11 -3.37 -7.41
CA VAL A 165 3.65 -3.27 -7.40
C VAL A 165 3.11 -4.29 -8.38
N VAL A 166 2.45 -5.33 -7.87
CA VAL A 166 1.84 -6.37 -8.71
C VAL A 166 0.56 -5.86 -9.37
N HIS A 167 -0.21 -5.05 -8.63
CA HIS A 167 -1.43 -4.46 -9.14
C HIS A 167 -1.75 -3.17 -8.40
N SER A 168 -2.26 -2.17 -9.12
CA SER A 168 -2.79 -0.94 -8.53
C SER A 168 -3.96 -0.42 -9.35
N ALA A 169 -5.09 -0.20 -8.69
CA ALA A 169 -6.31 0.25 -9.34
C ALA A 169 -7.12 1.16 -8.40
N PRO A 170 -8.00 2.02 -8.94
CA PRO A 170 -9.03 2.68 -8.15
C PRO A 170 -9.88 1.65 -7.40
N LEU A 171 -10.29 1.95 -6.16
CA LEU A 171 -11.22 1.12 -5.37
C LEU A 171 -12.55 0.87 -6.11
N THR A 172 -12.94 1.77 -7.01
CA THR A 172 -14.14 1.61 -7.85
C THR A 172 -14.02 0.51 -8.88
N HIS A 173 -12.80 0.04 -9.17
CA HIS A 173 -12.54 -1.09 -10.08
C HIS A 173 -12.52 -2.43 -9.35
N LEU A 174 -12.57 -2.47 -8.02
CA LEU A 174 -12.81 -3.73 -7.32
C LEU A 174 -14.14 -4.30 -7.81
N GLU A 175 -14.14 -5.57 -8.19
CA GLU A 175 -15.38 -6.26 -8.58
C GLU A 175 -15.94 -7.03 -7.41
N MET A 176 -15.09 -7.80 -6.73
CA MET A 176 -15.49 -8.68 -5.64
C MET A 176 -14.36 -8.92 -4.66
N VAL A 177 -14.73 -8.97 -3.38
CA VAL A 177 -13.86 -9.41 -2.28
C VAL A 177 -14.59 -10.50 -1.49
N THR A 178 -13.90 -11.60 -1.20
CA THR A 178 -14.39 -12.69 -0.37
C THR A 178 -13.26 -13.29 0.45
N ALA A 179 -13.60 -14.02 1.52
CA ALA A 179 -12.64 -14.80 2.27
C ALA A 179 -13.17 -16.22 2.52
N ILE A 180 -12.30 -17.22 2.35
CA ILE A 180 -12.58 -18.63 2.59
C ILE A 180 -11.46 -19.17 3.49
N ASP A 181 -11.80 -19.63 4.69
CA ASP A 181 -10.82 -20.03 5.71
C ASP A 181 -9.75 -18.94 5.96
N ASN A 182 -8.50 -19.20 5.56
CA ASN A 182 -7.36 -18.28 5.66
C ASN A 182 -7.02 -17.65 4.30
N SER A 183 -7.86 -17.75 3.29
CA SER A 183 -7.58 -17.24 1.94
C SER A 183 -8.50 -16.08 1.61
N LEU A 184 -7.94 -14.94 1.26
CA LEU A 184 -8.62 -13.72 0.83
C LEU A 184 -8.57 -13.63 -0.70
N TRP A 185 -9.72 -13.55 -1.34
CA TRP A 185 -9.82 -13.48 -2.80
C TRP A 185 -10.31 -12.10 -3.23
N ILE A 186 -9.60 -11.51 -4.18
CA ILE A 186 -9.87 -10.16 -4.68
C ILE A 186 -9.88 -10.19 -6.20
N SER A 187 -10.91 -9.62 -6.82
CA SER A 187 -11.04 -9.50 -8.28
C SER A 187 -11.36 -8.07 -8.69
N PHE A 188 -11.05 -7.73 -9.93
CA PHE A 188 -11.17 -6.39 -10.48
C PHE A 188 -11.88 -6.39 -11.83
N ASP A 189 -12.55 -5.29 -12.14
CA ASP A 189 -13.34 -5.11 -13.36
C ASP A 189 -12.50 -5.16 -14.65
N ASP A 190 -11.21 -4.85 -14.57
CA ASP A 190 -10.28 -4.90 -15.70
C ASP A 190 -9.76 -6.33 -15.98
N LEU A 191 -10.01 -7.27 -15.07
CA LEU A 191 -9.71 -8.70 -15.19
C LEU A 191 -10.86 -9.51 -15.83
N ARG A 192 -11.95 -8.85 -16.24
CA ARG A 192 -13.18 -9.50 -16.75
C ARG A 192 -13.03 -10.36 -18.01
N LYS A 193 -11.84 -10.43 -18.61
CA LYS A 193 -11.63 -11.29 -19.78
C LYS A 193 -11.54 -12.77 -19.41
N ASN A 194 -11.33 -13.11 -18.13
CA ASN A 194 -11.36 -14.49 -17.65
C ASN A 194 -11.98 -14.57 -16.25
N PRO A 195 -12.97 -15.45 -16.00
CA PRO A 195 -13.57 -15.65 -14.69
C PRO A 195 -12.60 -16.23 -13.63
N ASP A 196 -11.44 -16.74 -14.06
CA ASP A 196 -10.35 -17.23 -13.21
C ASP A 196 -9.34 -16.14 -12.82
N GLU A 197 -9.51 -14.89 -13.28
CA GLU A 197 -8.57 -13.81 -12.98
C GLU A 197 -8.90 -13.15 -11.62
N TYR A 198 -8.39 -13.74 -10.54
CA TYR A 198 -8.43 -13.17 -9.19
C TYR A 198 -7.06 -13.22 -8.52
N PHE A 199 -6.88 -12.45 -7.46
CA PHE A 199 -5.77 -12.57 -6.53
C PHE A 199 -6.19 -13.44 -5.35
N SER A 200 -5.37 -14.42 -5.00
CA SER A 200 -5.52 -15.20 -3.76
C SER A 200 -4.38 -14.85 -2.81
N LEU A 201 -4.73 -14.44 -1.60
CA LEU A 201 -3.80 -14.03 -0.55
C LEU A 201 -4.07 -14.84 0.72
N GLU A 202 -3.09 -15.62 1.17
CA GLU A 202 -3.18 -16.31 2.45
C GLU A 202 -3.01 -15.31 3.61
N SER A 203 -3.88 -15.39 4.60
CA SER A 203 -3.84 -14.65 5.85
C SER A 203 -4.66 -15.33 6.94
N LYS A 204 -4.07 -15.45 8.13
CA LYS A 204 -4.81 -15.85 9.35
C LYS A 204 -5.89 -14.84 9.76
N SER A 205 -5.83 -13.63 9.20
CA SER A 205 -6.78 -12.55 9.46
C SER A 205 -7.71 -12.28 8.28
N ALA A 206 -7.87 -13.24 7.36
CA ALA A 206 -8.71 -13.07 6.17
C ALA A 206 -10.16 -12.64 6.51
N ARG A 207 -10.71 -13.14 7.63
CA ARG A 207 -12.04 -12.74 8.13
C ARG A 207 -12.09 -11.27 8.58
N GLU A 208 -11.10 -10.81 9.33
CA GLU A 208 -10.99 -9.43 9.79
C GLU A 208 -10.77 -8.48 8.61
N ILE A 209 -9.95 -8.89 7.65
CA ILE A 209 -9.72 -8.14 6.41
C ILE A 209 -11.02 -8.01 5.61
N LEU A 210 -11.81 -9.07 5.51
CA LEU A 210 -13.11 -9.01 4.85
C LEU A 210 -14.08 -8.02 5.54
N LYS A 211 -14.07 -7.95 6.88
CA LYS A 211 -14.85 -6.95 7.63
C LYS A 211 -14.38 -5.53 7.32
N TYR A 212 -13.08 -5.29 7.27
CA TYR A 212 -12.51 -4.00 6.86
C TYR A 212 -13.02 -3.57 5.47
N PHE A 213 -13.03 -4.48 4.49
CA PHE A 213 -13.57 -4.17 3.17
C PHE A 213 -15.08 -3.90 3.19
N ALA A 214 -15.85 -4.58 4.05
CA ALA A 214 -17.27 -4.29 4.22
C ALA A 214 -17.52 -2.88 4.75
N GLU A 215 -16.71 -2.45 5.74
CA GLU A 215 -16.76 -1.10 6.31
C GLU A 215 -16.35 -0.05 5.29
N LEU A 216 -15.20 -0.25 4.63
CA LEU A 216 -14.69 0.61 3.56
C LEU A 216 -15.71 0.79 2.43
N ARG A 217 -16.37 -0.30 2.03
CA ARG A 217 -17.42 -0.29 1.02
C ARG A 217 -18.61 0.58 1.44
N ARG A 218 -19.08 0.43 2.68
CA ARG A 218 -20.22 1.17 3.23
C ARG A 218 -19.90 2.66 3.35
N GLU A 219 -18.76 2.99 3.94
CA GLU A 219 -18.33 4.37 4.21
C GLU A 219 -18.12 5.19 2.93
N ARG A 220 -17.70 4.52 1.85
CA ARG A 220 -17.38 5.16 0.57
C ARG A 220 -18.38 4.86 -0.54
N ALA A 221 -19.51 4.25 -0.22
CA ALA A 221 -20.57 3.86 -1.15
C ALA A 221 -20.04 3.08 -2.39
N LEU A 222 -19.07 2.19 -2.18
CA LEU A 222 -18.46 1.39 -3.25
C LEU A 222 -19.38 0.25 -3.69
N ARG A 223 -19.31 -0.12 -4.98
CA ARG A 223 -20.29 -1.02 -5.62
C ARG A 223 -19.86 -2.49 -5.69
N PHE A 224 -18.61 -2.80 -5.38
CA PHE A 224 -18.08 -4.15 -5.49
C PHE A 224 -18.86 -5.16 -4.62
N LYS A 225 -18.95 -6.40 -5.08
CA LYS A 225 -19.67 -7.49 -4.41
C LYS A 225 -18.89 -7.94 -3.19
N MET A 226 -19.59 -8.12 -2.07
CA MET A 226 -19.06 -8.76 -0.86
C MET A 226 -19.73 -10.11 -0.73
N LEU A 227 -18.98 -11.20 -0.88
CA LEU A 227 -19.49 -12.53 -0.57
C LEU A 227 -19.24 -12.85 0.91
N PRO A 228 -20.12 -13.62 1.57
CA PRO A 228 -19.94 -13.96 2.98
C PRO A 228 -18.69 -14.81 3.17
N TYR A 229 -18.08 -14.68 4.36
CA TYR A 229 -17.03 -15.59 4.79
C TYR A 229 -17.53 -17.04 4.74
N LYS A 230 -16.75 -17.92 4.12
CA LYS A 230 -17.04 -19.37 4.08
C LYS A 230 -15.94 -20.14 4.81
N THR A 231 -16.33 -21.24 5.44
CA THR A 231 -15.37 -22.24 5.92
C THR A 231 -15.39 -23.43 4.97
N SER A 232 -14.24 -23.99 4.59
CA SER A 232 -14.22 -25.18 3.70
C SER A 232 -15.04 -26.34 4.25
N CYS A 233 -15.14 -26.44 5.58
CA CYS A 233 -15.89 -27.48 6.29
C CYS A 233 -17.42 -27.35 6.25
N SER A 234 -18.00 -26.24 5.77
CA SER A 234 -19.47 -26.06 5.74
C SER A 234 -20.17 -26.65 4.50
N SER A 235 -19.45 -27.46 3.71
CA SER A 235 -19.98 -28.19 2.54
C SER A 235 -20.41 -29.63 2.81
N ARG A 236 -20.36 -30.14 4.06
CA ARG A 236 -21.01 -31.41 4.41
C ARG A 236 -22.46 -31.19 4.80
N GLY A 237 -23.27 -30.83 3.80
CA GLY A 237 -24.70 -31.02 3.84
C GLY A 237 -25.00 -32.52 3.85
N THR A 238 -25.67 -32.94 4.93
CA THR A 238 -26.40 -34.19 5.12
C THR A 238 -26.80 -34.91 3.83
N ALA A 239 -26.34 -36.15 3.69
CA ALA A 239 -27.05 -37.21 2.97
C ALA A 239 -27.56 -38.21 4.00
#